data_AF-A0A2V4BKQ7-F1
#
_entry.id   AF-A0A2V4BKQ7-F1
#
_cell.length_a   1.000
_cell.length_b   1.000
_cell.length_c   1.000
_cell.angle_alpha   90.00
_cell.angle_beta   90.00
_cell.angle_gamma   90.00
#
_symmetry.space_group_name_H-M   'P 1'
#
loop_
_entity.id
_entity.type
_entity.pdbx_description
1 polymer ?
#
loop_
_entity_poly.entity_id
_entity_poly.type
_entity_poly.pdbx_seq_one_letter_code
_entity_poly.pdbx_strand_id
1 'polypeptide(L)'
;MLADILAHPKIMKQYFILQFKMLNRQLTEWGIEPVIGYVVGLFAFIGISIKLFEKTQFAEYIYIVLALSLVIKLNEINRNDFLKLCYSKTEYIKIRIVENLIVSIVFITFLLFQEKYLSSILLFISVCLFSLLDFKNKSSFTIPTPFYKYPFEFIVGFRSNYLIYFFAYFLTFMSISVNNFNLGIFSLILTLLSCLNHYTNSENEFYVWVFSMTPKEFIRYKLKNIIQYSTILCLPILITLALFFYTKIDIIVVFQFLGYLFIFTTMLAKYSVFPEKLNIRFGIVFALTFWFPPLLLFIIPYLYIQSTKKLKEIL
;
A
#
# COMPACT_ATOMS: atom_id res chain seq x y z
N MET A 1 -0.34 45.06 -19.22
CA MET A 1 -0.44 43.59 -19.42
C MET A 1 0.27 42.76 -18.33
N LEU A 2 0.66 43.36 -17.20
CA LEU A 2 1.22 42.68 -16.01
C LEU A 2 0.38 42.94 -14.75
N ALA A 3 -0.73 43.67 -14.88
CA ALA A 3 -1.63 44.03 -13.78
C ALA A 3 -2.88 43.11 -13.67
N ASP A 4 -3.13 42.25 -14.67
CA ASP A 4 -4.22 41.26 -14.62
C ASP A 4 -3.82 39.93 -13.97
N ILE A 5 -2.59 39.82 -13.45
CA ILE A 5 -2.13 38.66 -12.66
C ILE A 5 -2.59 38.80 -11.18
N LEU A 6 -3.27 39.89 -10.83
CA LEU A 6 -3.91 40.10 -9.52
C LEU A 6 -5.30 39.44 -9.44
N ALA A 7 -5.38 38.16 -9.79
CA ALA A 7 -6.54 37.32 -9.46
C ALA A 7 -6.19 36.36 -8.30
N HIS A 8 -5.78 36.93 -7.16
CA HIS A 8 -5.35 36.22 -5.96
C HIS A 8 -6.27 35.08 -5.44
N PRO A 9 -7.62 35.11 -5.57
CA PRO A 9 -8.45 33.95 -5.19
C PRO A 9 -8.65 32.91 -6.31
N LYS A 10 -8.37 33.22 -7.58
CA LYS A 10 -8.56 32.28 -8.71
C LYS A 10 -7.51 31.17 -8.72
N ILE A 11 -6.28 31.45 -8.33
CA ILE A 11 -5.16 30.50 -8.41
C ILE A 11 -5.31 29.39 -7.35
N MET A 12 -5.70 29.75 -6.12
CA MET A 12 -5.99 28.76 -5.06
C MET A 12 -7.14 27.84 -5.47
N LYS A 13 -8.21 28.38 -6.07
CA LYS A 13 -9.32 27.58 -6.58
C LYS A 13 -8.86 26.61 -7.68
N GLN A 14 -8.01 27.07 -8.60
CA GLN A 14 -7.45 26.23 -9.66
C GLN A 14 -6.63 25.06 -9.11
N TYR A 15 -5.86 25.28 -8.04
CA TYR A 15 -5.13 24.22 -7.36
C TYR A 15 -6.05 23.09 -6.87
N PHE A 16 -7.11 23.40 -6.13
CA PHE A 16 -8.03 22.39 -5.62
C PHE A 16 -8.83 21.71 -6.75
N ILE A 17 -9.17 22.45 -7.82
CA ILE A 17 -9.77 21.85 -9.03
C ILE A 17 -8.80 20.84 -9.66
N LEU A 18 -7.51 21.16 -9.75
CA LEU A 18 -6.50 20.25 -10.27
C LEU A 18 -6.38 19.01 -9.38
N GLN A 19 -6.30 19.18 -8.06
CA GLN A 19 -6.24 18.05 -7.12
C GLN A 19 -7.46 17.14 -7.23
N PHE A 20 -8.66 17.73 -7.35
CA PHE A 20 -9.89 16.98 -7.56
C PHE A 20 -9.89 16.21 -8.89
N LYS A 21 -9.43 16.84 -10.00
CA LYS A 21 -9.29 16.17 -11.29
C LYS A 21 -8.27 15.03 -11.25
N MET A 22 -7.15 15.22 -10.55
CA MET A 22 -6.14 14.17 -10.37
C MET A 22 -6.69 12.99 -9.59
N LEU A 23 -7.47 13.24 -8.54
CA LEU A 23 -8.10 12.18 -7.74
C LEU A 23 -9.17 11.43 -8.55
N ASN A 24 -10.01 12.14 -9.32
CA ASN A 24 -10.95 11.50 -10.25
C ASN A 24 -10.23 10.62 -11.26
N ARG A 25 -9.12 11.12 -11.84
CA ARG A 25 -8.32 10.35 -12.79
C ARG A 25 -7.76 9.08 -12.13
N GLN A 26 -7.24 9.16 -10.91
CA GLN A 26 -6.75 8.00 -10.16
C GLN A 26 -7.86 6.96 -9.94
N LEU A 27 -9.07 7.38 -9.57
CA LEU A 27 -10.21 6.47 -9.44
C LEU A 27 -10.56 5.80 -10.78
N THR A 28 -10.57 6.56 -11.88
CA THR A 28 -10.82 5.98 -13.21
C THR A 28 -9.71 5.03 -13.67
N GLU A 29 -8.45 5.32 -13.38
CA GLU A 29 -7.31 4.42 -13.66
C GLU A 29 -7.45 3.11 -12.85
N TRP A 30 -8.01 3.17 -11.64
CA TRP A 30 -8.36 1.99 -10.83
C TRP A 30 -9.61 1.26 -11.33
N GLY A 31 -10.29 1.77 -12.37
CA GLY A 31 -11.53 1.21 -12.91
C GLY A 31 -12.78 1.50 -12.09
N ILE A 32 -12.73 2.50 -11.23
CA ILE A 32 -13.84 2.92 -10.38
C ILE A 32 -14.41 4.21 -10.96
N GLU A 33 -15.72 4.24 -11.20
CA GLU A 33 -16.40 5.49 -11.52
C GLU A 33 -16.32 6.44 -10.30
N PRO A 34 -15.88 7.70 -10.45
CA PRO A 34 -15.56 8.54 -9.29
C PRO A 34 -16.71 8.70 -8.29
N VAL A 35 -17.95 8.83 -8.78
CA VAL A 35 -19.15 8.94 -7.93
C VAL A 35 -19.32 7.71 -7.04
N ILE A 36 -19.22 6.51 -7.63
CA ILE A 36 -19.29 5.24 -6.90
C ILE A 36 -18.13 5.15 -5.89
N GLY A 37 -16.92 5.55 -6.29
CA GLY A 37 -15.75 5.58 -5.42
C GLY A 37 -15.95 6.42 -4.16
N TYR A 38 -16.54 7.60 -4.28
CA TYR A 38 -16.83 8.47 -3.12
C TYR A 38 -17.91 7.88 -2.21
N VAL A 39 -19.00 7.36 -2.79
CA VAL A 39 -20.10 6.77 -2.02
C VAL A 39 -19.62 5.55 -1.24
N VAL A 40 -18.94 4.62 -1.91
CA VAL A 40 -18.38 3.41 -1.29
C VAL A 40 -17.32 3.79 -0.25
N GLY A 41 -16.45 4.75 -0.55
CA GLY A 41 -15.44 5.25 0.38
C GLY A 41 -16.04 5.80 1.67
N LEU A 42 -17.14 6.56 1.57
CA LEU A 42 -17.85 7.11 2.73
C LEU A 42 -18.50 6.02 3.59
N PHE A 43 -19.22 5.08 2.97
CA PHE A 43 -19.83 3.96 3.70
C PHE A 43 -18.78 3.05 4.36
N ALA A 44 -17.70 2.74 3.63
CA ALA A 44 -16.59 1.96 4.17
C ALA A 44 -15.94 2.66 5.36
N PHE A 45 -15.71 3.97 5.27
CA PHE A 45 -15.16 4.78 6.35
C PHE A 45 -16.04 4.73 7.59
N ILE A 46 -17.35 4.96 7.46
CA ILE A 46 -18.29 4.92 8.60
C ILE A 46 -18.33 3.52 9.21
N GLY A 47 -18.47 2.47 8.40
CA GLY A 47 -18.55 1.09 8.88
C GLY A 47 -17.28 0.63 9.61
N ILE A 48 -16.10 0.95 9.07
CA ILE A 48 -14.82 0.67 9.73
C ILE A 48 -14.71 1.46 11.04
N SER A 49 -15.11 2.73 11.03
CA SER A 49 -15.00 3.60 12.21
C SER A 49 -15.91 3.13 13.34
N ILE A 50 -17.17 2.75 13.07
CA ILE A 50 -18.08 2.18 14.09
C ILE A 50 -17.48 0.92 14.70
N LYS A 51 -17.05 -0.03 13.86
CA LYS A 51 -16.50 -1.30 14.32
C LYS A 51 -15.21 -1.12 15.13
N LEU A 52 -14.39 -0.13 14.81
CA LEU A 52 -13.17 0.17 15.56
C LEU A 52 -13.49 0.64 16.99
N PHE A 53 -14.48 1.52 17.13
CA PHE A 53 -14.92 2.07 18.43
C PHE A 53 -15.66 1.03 19.28
N GLU A 54 -16.36 0.08 18.66
CA GLU A 54 -16.98 -1.05 19.37
C GLU A 54 -15.94 -2.05 19.91
N LYS A 55 -14.86 -2.28 19.17
CA LYS A 55 -13.91 -3.38 19.48
C LYS A 55 -12.78 -2.98 20.41
N THR A 56 -12.44 -1.69 20.53
CA THR A 56 -11.25 -1.26 21.26
C THR A 56 -11.49 0.01 22.07
N GLN A 57 -11.00 0.03 23.31
CA GLN A 57 -11.00 1.22 24.15
C GLN A 57 -10.02 2.29 23.66
N PHE A 58 -8.98 1.88 22.91
CA PHE A 58 -7.97 2.78 22.34
C PHE A 58 -8.37 3.37 20.98
N ALA A 59 -9.62 3.20 20.55
CA ALA A 59 -10.08 3.63 19.23
C ALA A 59 -9.79 5.10 18.95
N GLU A 60 -9.98 5.98 19.95
CA GLU A 60 -9.71 7.43 19.81
C GLU A 60 -8.26 7.74 19.44
N TYR A 61 -7.29 7.06 20.07
CA TYR A 61 -5.87 7.27 19.80
C TYR A 61 -5.47 6.71 18.43
N ILE A 62 -5.97 5.52 18.09
CA ILE A 62 -5.77 4.91 16.77
C ILE A 62 -6.29 5.87 15.70
N TYR A 63 -7.44 6.48 15.93
CA TYR A 63 -8.07 7.39 14.99
C TYR A 63 -7.27 8.68 14.78
N ILE A 64 -6.74 9.27 15.85
CA ILE A 64 -5.83 10.43 15.78
C ILE A 64 -4.58 10.06 14.98
N VAL A 65 -3.96 8.92 15.27
CA VAL A 65 -2.74 8.45 14.57
C VAL A 65 -3.03 8.24 13.08
N LEU A 66 -4.16 7.63 12.72
CA LEU A 66 -4.57 7.45 11.33
C LEU A 66 -4.74 8.78 10.62
N ALA A 67 -5.48 9.73 11.21
CA ALA A 67 -5.68 11.06 10.63
C ALA A 67 -4.34 11.80 10.43
N LEU A 68 -3.47 11.79 11.44
CA LEU A 68 -2.15 12.42 11.36
C LEU A 68 -1.24 11.76 10.32
N SER A 69 -1.30 10.44 10.15
CA SER A 69 -0.53 9.74 9.12
C SER A 69 -0.87 10.22 7.71
N LEU A 70 -2.16 10.51 7.45
CA LEU A 70 -2.61 11.07 6.18
C LEU A 70 -2.12 12.51 6.00
N VAL A 71 -2.15 13.31 7.07
CA VAL A 71 -1.64 14.69 7.06
C VAL A 71 -0.12 14.75 6.87
N ILE A 72 0.63 13.82 7.45
CA ILE A 72 2.09 13.74 7.24
C ILE A 72 2.41 13.46 5.77
N LYS A 73 1.62 12.62 5.09
CA LYS A 73 1.78 12.35 3.66
C LYS A 73 1.59 13.63 2.81
N LEU A 74 0.74 14.56 3.26
CA LEU A 74 0.56 15.86 2.61
C LEU A 74 1.80 16.77 2.72
N ASN A 75 2.75 16.46 3.60
CA ASN A 75 3.98 17.22 3.81
C ASN A 75 5.18 16.74 2.97
N GLU A 76 4.94 15.98 1.90
CA GLU A 76 6.00 15.53 1.00
C GLU A 76 6.84 16.70 0.47
N ILE A 77 8.16 16.55 0.50
CA ILE A 77 9.15 17.60 0.17
C ILE A 77 8.89 18.16 -1.23
N ASN A 78 8.80 17.29 -2.24
CA ASN A 78 8.63 17.70 -3.64
C ASN A 78 7.36 18.53 -3.85
N ARG A 79 6.27 18.15 -3.16
CA ARG A 79 5.00 18.86 -3.25
C ARG A 79 5.07 20.22 -2.54
N ASN A 80 5.66 20.27 -1.35
CA ASN A 80 5.83 21.51 -0.62
C ASN A 80 6.75 22.49 -1.35
N ASP A 81 7.83 22.00 -1.97
CA ASP A 81 8.73 22.82 -2.78
C ASP A 81 8.00 23.35 -4.03
N PHE A 82 7.21 22.52 -4.70
CA PHE A 82 6.35 22.96 -5.81
C PHE A 82 5.37 24.07 -5.39
N LEU A 83 4.70 23.92 -4.24
CA LEU A 83 3.77 24.94 -3.74
C LEU A 83 4.50 26.25 -3.38
N LYS A 84 5.68 26.17 -2.77
CA LYS A 84 6.49 27.36 -2.44
C LYS A 84 7.00 28.09 -3.68
N LEU A 85 7.23 27.37 -4.78
CA LEU A 85 7.61 27.98 -6.07
C LEU A 85 6.43 28.69 -6.74
N CYS A 86 5.21 28.19 -6.58
CA CYS A 86 4.04 28.72 -7.27
C CYS A 86 3.26 29.79 -6.48
N TYR A 87 3.35 29.80 -5.15
CA TYR A 87 2.51 30.63 -4.27
C TYR A 87 3.32 31.50 -3.32
N SER A 88 2.76 32.65 -2.95
CA SER A 88 3.32 33.46 -1.87
C SER A 88 3.27 32.73 -0.53
N LYS A 89 4.12 33.12 0.44
CA LYS A 89 4.20 32.46 1.75
C LYS A 89 2.85 32.38 2.48
N THR A 90 2.03 33.43 2.39
CA THR A 90 0.71 33.50 3.03
C THR A 90 -0.31 32.59 2.34
N GLU A 91 -0.32 32.56 1.01
CA GLU A 91 -1.17 31.65 0.22
C GLU A 91 -0.78 30.19 0.42
N TYR A 92 0.53 29.89 0.45
CA TYR A 92 1.07 28.56 0.75
C TYR A 92 0.55 28.01 2.09
N ILE A 93 0.65 28.79 3.17
CA ILE A 93 0.18 28.37 4.49
C ILE A 93 -1.35 28.18 4.47
N LYS A 94 -2.11 29.07 3.83
CA LYS A 94 -3.57 28.92 3.69
C LYS A 94 -3.94 27.64 2.95
N ILE A 95 -3.28 27.35 1.83
CA ILE A 95 -3.49 26.11 1.07
C ILE A 95 -3.22 24.91 1.96
N ARG A 96 -2.09 24.87 2.67
CA ARG A 96 -1.74 23.74 3.56
C ARG A 96 -2.72 23.55 4.71
N ILE A 97 -3.19 24.61 5.34
CA ILE A 97 -4.21 24.53 6.40
C ILE A 97 -5.50 23.93 5.82
N VAL A 98 -5.97 24.44 4.67
CA VAL A 98 -7.20 23.97 4.04
C VAL A 98 -7.08 22.50 3.61
N GLU A 99 -5.96 22.09 3.00
CA GLU A 99 -5.71 20.69 2.62
C GLU A 99 -5.74 19.75 3.83
N ASN A 100 -4.99 20.11 4.88
CA ASN A 100 -4.92 19.32 6.10
C ASN A 100 -6.30 19.18 6.75
N LEU A 101 -7.08 20.26 6.77
CA LEU A 101 -8.46 20.25 7.29
C LEU A 101 -9.39 19.41 6.43
N ILE A 102 -9.34 19.51 5.09
CA ILE A 102 -10.17 18.68 4.20
C ILE A 102 -9.92 17.19 4.43
N VAL A 103 -8.67 16.78 4.63
CA VAL A 103 -8.35 15.35 4.87
C VAL A 103 -8.77 14.90 6.27
N SER A 104 -8.62 15.76 7.28
CA SER A 104 -8.93 15.42 8.67
C SER A 104 -10.40 15.64 9.06
N ILE A 105 -11.19 16.39 8.27
CA ILE A 105 -12.56 16.77 8.65
C ILE A 105 -13.44 15.56 8.91
N VAL A 106 -13.32 14.53 8.08
CA VAL A 106 -14.13 13.30 8.22
C VAL A 106 -13.85 12.60 9.56
N PHE A 107 -12.59 12.64 10.00
CA PHE A 107 -12.19 12.09 11.29
C PHE A 107 -12.68 12.97 12.46
N ILE A 108 -12.52 14.29 12.35
CA ILE A 108 -12.99 15.24 13.37
C ILE A 108 -14.51 15.09 13.55
N THR A 109 -15.28 15.05 12.47
CA THR A 109 -16.74 14.89 12.52
C THR A 109 -17.15 13.57 13.17
N PHE A 110 -16.43 12.48 12.90
CA PHE A 110 -16.74 11.19 13.52
C PHE A 110 -16.40 11.15 15.02
N LEU A 111 -15.29 11.78 15.44
CA LEU A 111 -14.95 11.90 16.86
C LEU A 111 -15.98 12.72 17.62
N LEU A 112 -16.50 13.79 17.02
CA LEU A 112 -17.59 14.57 17.59
C LEU A 112 -18.89 13.75 17.71
N PHE A 113 -19.21 12.94 16.69
CA PHE A 113 -20.36 12.02 16.74
C PHE A 113 -20.24 10.99 17.87
N GLN A 114 -19.03 10.52 18.18
CA GLN A 114 -18.74 9.62 19.31
C GLN A 114 -18.56 10.35 20.65
N GLU A 115 -18.91 11.64 20.73
CA GLU A 115 -18.81 12.50 21.91
C GLU A 115 -17.36 12.62 22.48
N LYS A 116 -16.35 12.35 21.66
CA LYS A 116 -14.92 12.45 22.03
C LYS A 116 -14.37 13.85 21.75
N TYR A 117 -14.92 14.84 22.45
CA TYR A 117 -14.63 16.26 22.24
C TYR A 117 -13.15 16.62 22.42
N LEU A 118 -12.51 16.13 23.49
CA LEU A 118 -11.09 16.42 23.77
C LEU A 118 -10.18 15.91 22.64
N SER A 119 -10.37 14.66 22.24
CA SER A 119 -9.64 14.00 21.15
C SER A 119 -9.84 14.74 19.81
N SER A 120 -11.06 15.20 19.55
CA SER A 120 -11.38 16.03 18.36
C SER A 120 -10.64 17.37 18.36
N ILE A 121 -10.61 18.08 19.50
CA ILE A 121 -9.89 19.36 19.63
C ILE A 121 -8.38 19.14 19.46
N LEU A 122 -7.82 18.12 20.10
CA LEU A 122 -6.40 17.76 19.97
C LEU A 122 -6.04 17.45 18.50
N LEU A 123 -6.90 16.70 17.81
CA LEU A 123 -6.70 16.43 16.39
C LEU A 123 -6.75 17.72 15.56
N PHE A 124 -7.74 18.57 15.77
CA PHE A 124 -7.86 19.85 15.04
C PHE A 124 -6.62 20.74 15.22
N ILE A 125 -6.15 20.90 16.47
CA ILE A 125 -4.96 21.70 16.78
C ILE A 125 -3.71 21.09 16.14
N SER A 126 -3.51 19.78 16.28
CA SER A 126 -2.33 19.11 15.72
C SER A 126 -2.29 19.22 14.19
N VAL A 127 -3.41 19.01 13.50
CA VAL A 127 -3.55 19.18 12.04
C VAL A 127 -3.15 20.59 11.58
N CYS A 128 -3.59 21.62 12.32
CA CYS A 128 -3.21 23.01 12.05
C CYS A 128 -1.71 23.24 12.28
N LEU A 129 -1.14 22.74 13.38
CA LEU A 129 0.30 22.85 13.65
C LEU A 129 1.15 22.14 12.59
N PHE A 130 0.73 20.96 12.14
CA PHE A 130 1.42 20.19 11.09
C PHE A 130 1.50 20.94 9.75
N SER A 131 0.63 21.92 9.49
CA SER A 131 0.68 22.77 8.29
C SER A 131 1.86 23.75 8.31
N LEU A 132 2.42 24.04 9.49
CA LEU A 132 3.53 24.98 9.68
C LEU A 132 4.88 24.27 9.67
N LEU A 133 4.90 22.95 9.88
CA LEU A 133 6.11 22.15 9.90
C LEU A 133 6.54 21.82 8.46
N ASP A 134 7.85 21.94 8.20
CA ASP A 134 8.50 21.50 6.98
C ASP A 134 9.42 20.31 7.29
N PHE A 135 9.04 19.12 6.85
CA PHE A 135 9.87 17.92 7.01
C PHE A 135 10.95 17.88 5.92
N LYS A 136 12.12 18.46 6.19
CA LYS A 136 13.30 18.35 5.30
C LYS A 136 14.07 17.06 5.60
N ASN A 137 13.50 15.91 5.25
CA ASN A 137 14.20 14.63 5.43
C ASN A 137 14.89 14.21 4.12
N LYS A 138 16.15 14.65 3.93
CA LYS A 138 17.04 14.13 2.86
C LYS A 138 18.01 13.10 3.45
N SER A 139 17.47 12.03 4.04
CA SER A 139 18.33 10.91 4.47
C SER A 139 18.59 10.01 3.26
N SER A 140 19.85 9.92 2.82
CA SER A 140 20.30 9.03 1.75
C SER A 140 20.71 7.64 2.27
N PHE A 141 20.25 7.27 3.47
CA PHE A 141 20.62 5.99 4.07
C PHE A 141 19.91 4.84 3.34
N THR A 142 20.70 4.00 2.65
CA THR A 142 20.19 2.82 1.95
C THR A 142 20.54 1.56 2.72
N ILE A 143 19.53 0.84 3.19
CA ILE A 143 19.70 -0.46 3.84
C ILE A 143 20.18 -1.50 2.82
N PRO A 144 21.20 -2.31 3.13
CA PRO A 144 21.62 -3.40 2.26
C PRO A 144 20.50 -4.42 2.11
N THR A 145 20.27 -4.88 0.87
CA THR A 145 19.23 -5.85 0.55
C THR A 145 19.82 -7.26 0.49
N PRO A 146 19.11 -8.30 0.98
CA PRO A 146 19.59 -9.68 0.91
C PRO A 146 19.49 -10.30 -0.51
N PHE A 147 19.19 -9.49 -1.54
CA PHE A 147 18.91 -9.94 -2.90
C PHE A 147 20.04 -9.62 -3.87
N TYR A 148 20.17 -10.44 -4.92
CA TYR A 148 21.20 -10.33 -5.96
C TYR A 148 20.86 -9.26 -7.02
N LYS A 149 21.81 -8.98 -7.94
CA LYS A 149 21.78 -7.92 -8.98
C LYS A 149 20.53 -7.89 -9.89
N TYR A 150 19.81 -9.00 -9.97
CA TYR A 150 18.51 -9.14 -10.64
C TYR A 150 17.64 -9.98 -9.70
N PRO A 151 16.34 -9.72 -9.45
CA PRO A 151 15.37 -8.80 -10.04
C PRO A 151 15.03 -7.59 -9.13
N PHE A 152 14.52 -6.51 -9.73
CA PHE A 152 14.30 -5.26 -9.00
C PHE A 152 13.06 -5.28 -8.08
N GLU A 153 12.06 -6.14 -8.30
CA GLU A 153 10.80 -6.13 -7.54
C GLU A 153 11.04 -6.39 -6.05
N PHE A 154 11.86 -7.39 -5.72
CA PHE A 154 12.19 -7.71 -4.32
C PHE A 154 13.10 -6.66 -3.70
N ILE A 155 14.01 -6.05 -4.47
CA ILE A 155 14.88 -4.96 -3.99
C ILE A 155 14.06 -3.72 -3.64
N VAL A 156 13.23 -3.25 -4.58
CA VAL A 156 12.38 -2.07 -4.40
C VAL A 156 11.34 -2.33 -3.32
N GLY A 157 10.68 -3.49 -3.38
CA GLY A 157 9.67 -3.91 -2.41
C GLY A 157 10.20 -4.00 -0.98
N PHE A 158 11.36 -4.62 -0.78
CA PHE A 158 11.98 -4.69 0.54
C PHE A 158 12.38 -3.32 1.07
N ARG A 159 12.97 -2.46 0.24
CA ARG A 159 13.34 -1.10 0.64
C ARG A 159 12.13 -0.23 0.99
N SER A 160 11.00 -0.43 0.32
CA SER A 160 9.76 0.28 0.63
C SER A 160 9.17 -0.15 1.97
N ASN A 161 9.27 -1.44 2.33
CA ASN A 161 8.51 -2.04 3.41
C ASN A 161 9.37 -2.71 4.49
N TYR A 162 10.63 -2.28 4.65
CA TYR A 162 11.60 -2.96 5.52
C TYR A 162 11.13 -3.08 6.98
N LEU A 163 10.40 -2.06 7.48
CA LEU A 163 9.85 -2.03 8.83
C LEU A 163 8.84 -3.17 9.08
N ILE A 164 8.10 -3.59 8.05
CA ILE A 164 7.11 -4.66 8.18
C ILE A 164 7.81 -6.00 8.48
N TYR A 165 8.98 -6.26 7.87
CA TYR A 165 9.74 -7.48 8.15
C TYR A 165 10.28 -7.49 9.58
N PHE A 166 10.83 -6.37 10.07
CA PHE A 166 11.25 -6.25 11.47
C PHE A 166 10.09 -6.48 12.45
N PHE A 167 8.93 -5.90 12.15
CA PHE A 167 7.73 -6.11 12.95
C PHE A 167 7.25 -7.57 12.90
N ALA A 168 7.28 -8.23 11.74
CA ALA A 168 6.94 -9.64 11.61
C ALA A 168 7.91 -10.54 12.39
N TYR A 169 9.20 -10.26 12.37
CA TYR A 169 10.18 -11.01 13.16
C TYR A 169 9.97 -10.81 14.67
N PHE A 170 9.68 -9.58 15.10
CA PHE A 170 9.29 -9.29 16.47
C PHE A 170 8.02 -10.06 16.89
N LEU A 171 6.98 -10.07 16.05
CA LEU A 171 5.76 -10.83 16.31
C LEU A 171 6.03 -12.34 16.43
N THR A 172 6.97 -12.86 15.64
CA THR A 172 7.38 -14.26 15.72
C THR A 172 8.06 -14.57 17.05
N PHE A 173 8.95 -13.70 17.51
CA PHE A 173 9.54 -13.83 18.84
C PHE A 173 8.47 -13.79 19.94
N MET A 174 7.55 -12.82 19.89
CA MET A 174 6.44 -12.72 20.84
C MET A 174 5.56 -13.97 20.82
N SER A 175 5.33 -14.57 19.64
CA SER A 175 4.56 -15.81 19.50
C SER A 175 5.13 -16.96 20.32
N ILE A 176 6.46 -17.03 20.44
CA ILE A 176 7.15 -18.02 21.26
C ILE A 176 6.99 -17.65 22.74
N SER A 177 7.22 -16.39 23.10
CA SER A 177 7.11 -15.92 24.49
C SER A 177 5.72 -16.15 25.09
N VAL A 178 4.66 -15.98 24.28
CA VAL A 178 3.27 -16.22 24.72
C VAL A 178 2.74 -17.62 24.33
N ASN A 179 3.61 -18.49 23.80
CA ASN A 179 3.29 -19.82 23.29
C ASN A 179 2.05 -19.86 22.37
N ASN A 180 1.91 -18.87 21.48
CA ASN A 180 0.77 -18.69 20.59
C ASN A 180 1.16 -18.93 19.13
N PHE A 181 0.97 -20.15 18.65
CA PHE A 181 1.24 -20.55 17.27
C PHE A 181 0.53 -19.68 16.23
N ASN A 182 -0.72 -19.26 16.49
CA ASN A 182 -1.50 -18.48 15.53
C ASN A 182 -0.87 -17.10 15.30
N LEU A 183 -0.25 -16.52 16.33
CA LEU A 183 0.50 -15.26 16.20
C LEU A 183 1.74 -15.45 15.31
N GLY A 184 2.39 -16.61 15.38
CA GLY A 184 3.49 -16.99 14.51
C GLY A 184 3.06 -17.20 13.05
N ILE A 185 1.94 -17.88 12.82
CA ILE A 185 1.38 -17.98 11.47
C ILE A 185 0.98 -16.61 10.93
N PHE A 186 0.45 -15.72 11.78
CA PHE A 186 0.13 -14.35 11.40
C PHE A 186 1.37 -13.56 10.94
N SER A 187 2.52 -13.70 11.61
CA SER A 187 3.76 -13.05 11.17
C SER A 187 4.28 -13.61 9.84
N LEU A 188 4.12 -14.92 9.60
CA LEU A 188 4.42 -15.55 8.32
C LEU A 188 3.54 -14.99 7.20
N ILE A 189 2.22 -14.96 7.41
CA ILE A 189 1.25 -14.39 6.45
C ILE A 189 1.56 -12.91 6.17
N LEU A 190 1.87 -12.13 7.20
CA LEU A 190 2.22 -10.71 7.05
C LEU A 190 3.44 -10.51 6.14
N THR A 191 4.45 -11.39 6.27
CA THR A 191 5.66 -11.39 5.44
C THR A 191 5.33 -11.76 3.98
N LEU A 192 4.47 -12.77 3.77
CA LEU A 192 4.03 -13.20 2.44
C LEU A 192 3.16 -12.15 1.74
N LEU A 193 2.23 -11.50 2.47
CA LEU A 193 1.44 -10.37 1.97
C LEU A 193 2.32 -9.18 1.58
N SER A 194 3.40 -8.93 2.33
CA SER A 194 4.38 -7.91 1.98
C SER A 194 5.07 -8.23 0.64
N CYS A 195 5.46 -9.49 0.43
CA CYS A 195 6.04 -9.96 -0.83
C CYS A 195 5.05 -9.85 -2.00
N LEU A 196 3.77 -10.12 -1.77
CA LEU A 196 2.71 -9.99 -2.77
C LEU A 196 2.63 -8.56 -3.31
N ASN A 197 2.79 -7.57 -2.42
CA ASN A 197 2.77 -6.15 -2.80
C ASN A 197 3.95 -5.74 -3.70
N HIS A 198 5.00 -6.56 -3.84
CA HIS A 198 6.12 -6.25 -4.72
C HIS A 198 5.73 -6.30 -6.22
N TYR A 199 4.64 -7.01 -6.55
CA TYR A 199 4.17 -7.21 -7.92
C TYR A 199 2.94 -6.36 -8.28
N THR A 200 2.53 -5.40 -7.44
CA THR A 200 1.36 -4.55 -7.72
C THR A 200 1.65 -3.43 -8.71
N ASN A 201 2.88 -2.92 -8.72
CA ASN A 201 3.30 -1.86 -9.63
C ASN A 201 3.81 -2.42 -10.96
N SER A 202 3.33 -1.84 -12.07
CA SER A 202 3.81 -2.14 -13.42
C SER A 202 5.16 -1.49 -13.67
N GLU A 203 6.08 -2.24 -14.28
CA GLU A 203 7.38 -1.73 -14.72
C GLU A 203 7.29 -1.12 -16.12
N ASN A 204 8.29 -0.32 -16.51
CA ASN A 204 8.37 0.15 -17.89
C ASN A 204 8.64 -1.04 -18.83
N GLU A 205 8.00 -1.04 -19.99
CA GLU A 205 8.15 -2.07 -21.04
C GLU A 205 9.62 -2.37 -21.37
N PHE A 206 10.48 -1.34 -21.36
CA PHE A 206 11.90 -1.48 -21.57
C PHE A 206 12.55 -2.53 -20.64
N TYR A 207 12.16 -2.56 -19.35
CA TYR A 207 12.72 -3.51 -18.39
C TYR A 207 12.26 -4.95 -18.63
N VAL A 208 11.10 -5.14 -19.26
CA VAL A 208 10.61 -6.47 -19.66
C VAL A 208 11.33 -6.92 -20.91
N TRP A 209 11.42 -6.06 -21.93
CA TRP A 209 12.05 -6.36 -23.21
C TRP A 209 13.53 -6.79 -23.08
N VAL A 210 14.29 -6.14 -22.18
CA VAL A 210 15.72 -6.45 -21.94
C VAL A 210 15.98 -7.91 -21.58
N PHE A 211 15.00 -8.64 -21.05
CA PHE A 211 15.18 -10.06 -20.74
C PHE A 211 15.43 -10.93 -21.98
N SER A 212 14.93 -10.54 -23.16
CA SER A 212 15.11 -11.28 -24.42
C SER A 212 14.78 -12.78 -24.29
N MET A 213 13.79 -13.11 -23.47
CA MET A 213 13.34 -14.48 -23.17
C MET A 213 12.01 -14.74 -23.86
N THR A 214 11.67 -16.00 -24.14
CA THR A 214 10.29 -16.32 -24.52
C THR A 214 9.32 -16.05 -23.35
N PRO A 215 8.03 -15.75 -23.60
CA PRO A 215 7.06 -15.51 -22.52
C PRO A 215 7.00 -16.61 -21.46
N LYS A 216 7.16 -17.89 -21.88
CA LYS A 216 7.17 -19.03 -20.95
C LYS A 216 8.42 -19.06 -20.08
N GLU A 217 9.58 -18.80 -20.66
CA GLU A 217 10.85 -18.72 -19.93
C GLU A 217 10.84 -17.56 -18.95
N PHE A 218 10.32 -16.41 -19.36
CA PHE A 218 10.17 -15.23 -18.52
C PHE A 218 9.29 -15.51 -17.29
N ILE A 219 8.12 -16.14 -17.48
CA ILE A 219 7.24 -16.50 -16.36
C ILE A 219 7.92 -17.52 -15.43
N ARG A 220 8.62 -18.52 -15.98
CA ARG A 220 9.36 -19.52 -15.19
C ARG A 220 10.50 -18.86 -14.39
N TYR A 221 11.20 -17.91 -14.99
CA TYR A 221 12.25 -17.12 -14.36
C TYR A 221 11.67 -16.31 -13.18
N LYS A 222 10.55 -15.61 -13.37
CA LYS A 222 9.88 -14.87 -12.29
C LYS A 222 9.37 -15.79 -11.19
N LEU A 223 8.79 -16.95 -11.51
CA LEU A 223 8.36 -17.95 -10.52
C LEU A 223 9.53 -18.44 -9.65
N LYS A 224 10.69 -18.73 -10.26
CA LYS A 224 11.89 -19.12 -9.52
C LYS A 224 12.31 -18.04 -8.52
N ASN A 225 12.31 -16.77 -8.96
CA ASN A 225 12.65 -15.64 -8.11
C ASN A 225 11.65 -15.45 -6.95
N ILE A 226 10.35 -15.61 -7.22
CA ILE A 226 9.31 -15.58 -6.19
C ILE A 226 9.63 -16.60 -5.10
N ILE A 227 9.85 -17.86 -5.48
CA ILE A 227 10.14 -18.93 -4.52
C ILE A 227 11.43 -18.60 -3.75
N GLN A 228 12.54 -18.29 -4.43
CA GLN A 228 13.83 -18.07 -3.77
C GLN A 228 13.79 -16.89 -2.79
N TYR A 229 13.34 -15.71 -3.23
CA TYR A 229 13.45 -14.50 -2.42
C TYR A 229 12.39 -14.38 -1.33
N SER A 230 11.16 -14.84 -1.58
CA SER A 230 10.17 -14.89 -0.51
C SER A 230 10.54 -15.92 0.56
N THR A 231 11.20 -17.03 0.19
CA THR A 231 11.73 -17.99 1.17
C THR A 231 12.82 -17.36 2.02
N ILE A 232 13.78 -16.64 1.42
CA ILE A 232 14.84 -15.96 2.17
C ILE A 232 14.27 -15.01 3.22
N LEU A 233 13.22 -14.26 2.88
CA LEU A 233 12.54 -13.36 3.82
C LEU A 233 11.76 -14.12 4.91
N CYS A 234 11.15 -15.24 4.56
CA CYS A 234 10.40 -16.05 5.53
C CYS A 234 11.30 -16.93 6.40
N LEU A 235 12.56 -17.15 6.01
CA LEU A 235 13.46 -18.14 6.62
C LEU A 235 13.64 -17.97 8.14
N PRO A 236 13.86 -16.76 8.70
CA PRO A 236 13.94 -16.59 10.15
C PRO A 236 12.65 -17.03 10.87
N ILE A 237 11.49 -16.76 10.26
CA ILE A 237 10.18 -17.15 10.79
C ILE A 237 9.98 -18.66 10.67
N LEU A 238 10.29 -19.24 9.52
CA LEU A 238 10.13 -20.67 9.27
C LEU A 238 10.98 -21.52 10.22
N ILE A 239 12.25 -21.15 10.42
CA ILE A 239 13.15 -21.87 11.33
C ILE A 239 12.62 -21.79 12.77
N THR A 240 12.28 -20.59 13.24
CA THR A 240 11.81 -20.41 14.61
C THR A 240 10.50 -21.15 14.86
N LEU A 241 9.52 -21.04 13.96
CA LEU A 241 8.27 -21.78 14.12
C LEU A 241 8.45 -23.30 14.01
N ALA A 242 9.33 -23.79 13.12
CA ALA A 242 9.58 -25.22 13.00
C ALA A 242 10.26 -25.82 14.25
N LEU A 243 11.13 -25.06 14.91
CA LEU A 243 11.80 -25.50 16.14
C LEU A 243 10.86 -25.49 17.36
N PHE A 244 10.12 -24.41 17.58
CA PHE A 244 9.29 -24.23 18.78
C PHE A 244 7.88 -24.83 18.65
N PHE A 245 7.36 -24.97 17.43
CA PHE A 245 6.03 -25.52 17.15
C PHE A 245 6.11 -26.73 16.19
N TYR A 246 7.07 -27.62 16.43
CA TYR A 246 7.37 -28.77 15.57
C TYR A 246 6.17 -29.70 15.30
N THR A 247 5.21 -29.77 16.22
CA THR A 247 3.99 -30.59 16.05
C THR A 247 3.04 -30.06 14.98
N LYS A 248 3.22 -28.82 14.52
CA LYS A 248 2.36 -28.12 13.55
C LYS A 248 3.09 -27.73 12.27
N ILE A 249 4.17 -28.44 11.93
CA ILE A 249 4.99 -28.16 10.73
C ILE A 249 4.17 -28.26 9.44
N ASP A 250 3.25 -29.21 9.37
CA ASP A 250 2.30 -29.37 8.27
C ASP A 250 1.54 -28.08 7.98
N ILE A 251 1.02 -27.41 9.01
CA ILE A 251 0.30 -26.14 8.88
C ILE A 251 1.22 -25.04 8.36
N ILE A 252 2.45 -24.94 8.89
CA ILE A 252 3.46 -23.96 8.43
C ILE A 252 3.73 -24.12 6.93
N VAL A 253 3.94 -25.37 6.48
CA VAL A 253 4.22 -25.69 5.08
C VAL A 253 3.03 -25.34 4.18
N VAL A 254 1.80 -25.62 4.62
CA VAL A 254 0.58 -25.27 3.87
C VAL A 254 0.46 -23.75 3.69
N PHE A 255 0.67 -22.95 4.75
CA PHE A 255 0.62 -21.49 4.64
C PHE A 255 1.74 -20.94 3.77
N GLN A 256 2.95 -21.50 3.84
CA GLN A 256 4.05 -21.10 2.97
C GLN A 256 3.75 -21.39 1.50
N PHE A 257 3.23 -22.58 1.21
CA PHE A 257 2.86 -22.98 -0.15
C PHE A 257 1.73 -22.11 -0.72
N LEU A 258 0.67 -21.87 0.07
CA LEU A 258 -0.40 -20.94 -0.30
C LEU A 258 0.15 -19.54 -0.58
N GLY A 259 1.09 -19.06 0.24
CA GLY A 259 1.79 -17.81 0.03
C GLY A 259 2.46 -17.71 -1.34
N TYR A 260 3.20 -18.74 -1.76
CA TYR A 260 3.80 -18.78 -3.09
C TYR A 260 2.76 -18.73 -4.21
N LEU A 261 1.65 -19.46 -4.07
CA LEU A 261 0.56 -19.42 -5.06
C LEU A 261 -0.02 -18.02 -5.18
N PHE A 262 -0.30 -17.35 -4.06
CA PHE A 262 -0.83 -15.98 -4.07
C PHE A 262 0.14 -14.99 -4.72
N ILE A 263 1.43 -15.02 -4.36
CA ILE A 263 2.44 -14.14 -5.00
C ILE A 263 2.58 -14.46 -6.49
N PHE A 264 2.51 -15.74 -6.88
CA PHE A 264 2.54 -16.13 -8.29
C PHE A 264 1.31 -15.62 -9.04
N THR A 265 0.12 -15.69 -8.44
CA THR A 265 -1.09 -15.15 -9.07
C THR A 265 -1.06 -13.64 -9.26
N THR A 266 -0.49 -12.86 -8.33
CA THR A 266 -0.33 -11.42 -8.53
C THR A 266 0.67 -11.11 -9.63
N MET A 267 1.76 -11.87 -9.73
CA MET A 267 2.71 -11.76 -10.83
C MET A 267 2.05 -12.06 -12.18
N LEU A 268 1.28 -13.15 -12.30
CA LEU A 268 0.54 -13.47 -13.52
C LEU A 268 -0.51 -12.40 -13.86
N ALA A 269 -1.25 -11.92 -12.86
CA ALA A 269 -2.24 -10.86 -13.04
C ALA A 269 -1.57 -9.59 -13.60
N LYS A 270 -0.42 -9.18 -13.04
CA LYS A 270 0.34 -8.04 -13.54
C LYS A 270 0.65 -8.18 -15.02
N TYR A 271 1.17 -9.33 -15.45
CA TYR A 271 1.52 -9.53 -16.86
C TYR A 271 0.32 -9.84 -17.77
N SER A 272 -0.87 -10.11 -17.22
CA SER A 272 -2.09 -10.31 -18.01
C SER A 272 -2.73 -9.01 -18.52
N VAL A 273 -2.39 -7.87 -17.91
CA VAL A 273 -2.89 -6.53 -18.27
C VAL A 273 -1.75 -5.56 -18.61
N PHE A 274 -0.51 -6.04 -18.58
CA PHE A 274 0.67 -5.23 -18.88
C PHE A 274 0.56 -4.59 -20.29
N PRO A 275 0.94 -3.32 -20.47
CA PRO A 275 1.69 -2.43 -19.57
C PRO A 275 0.85 -1.66 -18.53
N GLU A 276 -0.47 -1.85 -18.52
CA GLU A 276 -1.35 -1.13 -17.60
C GLU A 276 -1.17 -1.59 -16.15
N LYS A 277 -1.70 -0.81 -15.21
CA LYS A 277 -1.71 -1.15 -13.78
C LYS A 277 -2.85 -2.10 -13.46
N LEU A 278 -2.67 -2.90 -12.39
CA LEU A 278 -3.74 -3.73 -11.86
C LEU A 278 -4.94 -2.86 -11.45
N ASN A 279 -6.09 -3.20 -12.05
CA ASN A 279 -7.36 -2.52 -11.83
C ASN A 279 -8.16 -3.20 -10.69
N ILE A 280 -9.17 -2.53 -10.12
CA ILE A 280 -9.97 -3.04 -8.98
C ILE A 280 -10.62 -4.40 -9.26
N ARG A 281 -10.92 -4.72 -10.52
CA ARG A 281 -11.44 -6.04 -10.92
C ARG A 281 -10.54 -7.18 -10.43
N PHE A 282 -9.22 -7.02 -10.54
CA PHE A 282 -8.27 -8.01 -9.99
C PHE A 282 -8.27 -8.00 -8.47
N GLY A 283 -8.43 -6.84 -7.84
CA GLY A 283 -8.62 -6.74 -6.38
C GLY A 283 -9.81 -7.54 -5.86
N ILE A 284 -10.95 -7.49 -6.57
CA ILE A 284 -12.15 -8.28 -6.24
C ILE A 284 -11.87 -9.78 -6.40
N VAL A 285 -11.23 -10.19 -7.51
CA VAL A 285 -10.85 -11.58 -7.74
C VAL A 285 -9.90 -12.08 -6.65
N PHE A 286 -8.89 -11.28 -6.26
CA PHE A 286 -8.00 -11.62 -5.15
C PHE A 286 -8.75 -11.73 -3.83
N ALA A 287 -9.66 -10.82 -3.50
CA ALA A 287 -10.46 -10.88 -2.28
C ALA A 287 -11.31 -12.16 -2.21
N LEU A 288 -11.97 -12.53 -3.32
CA LEU A 288 -12.71 -13.80 -3.43
C LEU A 288 -11.79 -15.01 -3.29
N THR A 289 -10.58 -14.93 -3.83
CA THR A 289 -9.59 -16.01 -3.75
C THR A 289 -9.01 -16.15 -2.34
N PHE A 290 -8.82 -15.06 -1.61
CA PHE A 290 -8.45 -15.11 -0.20
C PHE A 290 -9.56 -15.74 0.65
N TRP A 291 -10.82 -15.45 0.34
CA TRP A 291 -11.97 -16.09 0.99
C TRP A 291 -12.05 -17.58 0.67
N PHE A 292 -11.82 -17.95 -0.59
CA PHE A 292 -11.89 -19.34 -1.05
C PHE A 292 -10.65 -19.72 -1.88
N PRO A 293 -9.54 -20.08 -1.21
CA PRO A 293 -8.25 -20.41 -1.84
C PRO A 293 -8.30 -21.48 -2.94
N PRO A 294 -9.18 -22.50 -2.91
CA PRO A 294 -9.28 -23.47 -4.00
C PRO A 294 -9.53 -22.86 -5.39
N LEU A 295 -10.08 -21.63 -5.47
CA LEU A 295 -10.23 -20.91 -6.74
C LEU A 295 -8.91 -20.65 -7.48
N LEU A 296 -7.79 -20.65 -6.77
CA LEU A 296 -6.45 -20.52 -7.36
C LEU A 296 -6.21 -21.55 -8.48
N LEU A 297 -6.78 -22.76 -8.35
CA LEU A 297 -6.65 -23.83 -9.34
C LEU A 297 -7.21 -23.44 -10.72
N PHE A 298 -8.23 -22.59 -10.76
CA PHE A 298 -8.82 -22.10 -12.01
C PHE A 298 -8.22 -20.77 -12.46
N ILE A 299 -7.91 -19.89 -11.51
CA ILE A 299 -7.38 -18.55 -11.79
C ILE A 299 -5.96 -18.61 -12.34
N ILE A 300 -5.10 -19.49 -11.79
CA ILE A 300 -3.71 -19.62 -12.23
C ILE A 300 -3.62 -19.97 -13.72
N PRO A 301 -4.27 -21.04 -14.22
CA PRO A 301 -4.25 -21.36 -15.65
C PRO A 301 -4.78 -20.24 -16.53
N TYR A 302 -5.89 -19.60 -16.12
CA TYR A 302 -6.49 -18.49 -16.86
C TYR A 302 -5.50 -17.32 -17.02
N LEU A 303 -4.90 -16.85 -15.91
CA LEU A 303 -3.94 -15.75 -15.93
C LEU A 303 -2.64 -16.13 -16.64
N TYR A 304 -2.24 -17.40 -16.58
CA TYR A 304 -1.07 -17.89 -17.31
C TYR A 304 -1.26 -17.78 -18.83
N ILE A 305 -2.43 -18.18 -19.34
CA ILE A 305 -2.75 -18.06 -20.77
C ILE A 305 -2.81 -16.58 -21.18
N GLN A 306 -3.40 -15.72 -20.35
CA GLN A 306 -3.53 -14.31 -20.70
C GLN A 306 -2.18 -13.56 -20.65
N SER A 307 -1.36 -13.82 -19.63
CA SER A 307 -0.02 -13.23 -19.50
C SER A 307 0.92 -13.67 -20.63
N THR A 308 0.89 -14.95 -21.02
CA THR A 308 1.71 -15.41 -22.16
C THR A 308 1.30 -14.76 -23.49
N LYS A 309 0.00 -14.51 -23.72
CA LYS A 309 -0.47 -13.78 -24.90
C LYS A 309 0.03 -12.34 -24.91
N LYS A 310 -0.11 -11.63 -23.79
CA LYS A 310 0.30 -10.23 -23.67
C LYS A 310 1.81 -10.03 -23.74
N LEU A 311 2.57 -10.88 -23.06
CA LEU A 311 4.03 -10.83 -23.10
C LEU A 311 4.60 -11.09 -24.49
N LYS A 312 3.91 -11.85 -25.35
CA LYS A 312 4.33 -12.09 -26.75
C LYS A 312 4.32 -10.82 -27.61
N GLU A 313 3.57 -9.79 -27.22
CA GLU A 313 3.58 -8.50 -27.92
C GLU A 313 4.85 -7.68 -27.62
N ILE A 314 5.60 -8.07 -26.57
CA ILE A 314 6.71 -7.26 -26.01
C ILE A 314 8.05 -8.01 -26.06
N LEU A 315 8.07 -9.30 -25.73
CA LEU A 315 9.26 -10.16 -25.71
C LEU A 315 9.47 -10.86 -27.07
#